data_AF-A6VJ79-F1
#
_entry.id   AF-A6VJ79-F1
#
_cell.length_a   1.000
_cell.length_b   1.000
_cell.length_c   1.000
_cell.angle_alpha   90.00
_cell.angle_beta   90.00
_cell.angle_gamma   90.00
#
_symmetry.space_group_name_H-M   'P 1'
#
loop_
_entity.id
_entity.type
_entity.pdbx_description
1 polymer ?
#
loop_
_entity_poly.entity_id
_entity_poly.type
_entity_poly.pdbx_seq_one_letter_code
_entity_poly.pdbx_strand_id
1 'polypeptide(L)' 'MDLINVICHWAMYEDTIDLKKPPNWILEHFNNTYPEEDLEFSMDFLCILGKFQKYPESKVYVPLKNTNQNIDIFGLLD' A
#
# COMPACT_ATOMS: atom_id res chain seq x y z
N MET A 1 9.48 -9.64 -0.56
CA MET A 1 9.04 -9.56 0.85
C MET A 1 9.32 -8.18 1.45
N ASP A 2 10.47 -7.56 1.15
CA ASP A 2 10.85 -6.27 1.77
C ASP A 2 9.91 -5.10 1.45
N LEU A 3 9.44 -4.98 0.20
CA LEU A 3 8.56 -3.88 -0.21
C LEU A 3 7.23 -3.86 0.54
N ILE A 4 6.63 -5.04 0.77
CA ILE A 4 5.39 -5.16 1.55
C ILE A 4 5.62 -4.74 3.00
N ASN A 5 6.75 -5.13 3.59
CA ASN A 5 7.10 -4.70 4.94
C ASN A 5 7.26 -3.17 5.00
N VAL A 6 7.90 -2.56 4.02
CA VAL A 6 8.06 -1.09 3.92
C VAL A 6 6.70 -0.40 3.82
N ILE A 7 5.81 -0.89 2.94
CA ILE A 7 4.44 -0.39 2.79
C ILE A 7 3.65 -0.51 4.11
N CYS A 8 3.73 -1.67 4.78
CA CYS A 8 3.04 -1.88 6.04
C CYS A 8 3.56 -0.95 7.13
N HIS A 9 4.88 -0.75 7.24
CA HIS A 9 5.44 0.23 8.18
C HIS A 9 5.00 1.65 7.83
N TRP A 10 4.96 2.04 6.55
CA TRP A 10 4.46 3.34 6.14
C TRP A 10 3.01 3.55 6.56
N ALA A 11 2.14 2.58 6.29
CA ALA A 11 0.75 2.58 6.71
C ALA A 11 0.53 2.59 8.24
N MET A 12 1.53 2.21 9.05
CA MET A 12 1.43 2.31 10.51
C MET A 12 1.67 3.74 11.02
N TYR A 13 2.48 4.53 10.32
CA TYR A 13 2.80 5.91 10.72
C TYR A 13 1.88 6.94 10.06
N GLU A 14 1.34 6.62 8.88
CA GLU A 14 0.46 7.51 8.12
C GLU A 14 -0.86 6.84 7.81
N ASP A 15 -1.97 7.55 8.04
CA ASP A 15 -3.32 7.08 7.71
C ASP A 15 -3.57 7.01 6.19
N THR A 16 -2.66 7.52 5.37
CA THR A 16 -2.72 7.52 3.91
C THR A 16 -1.32 7.39 3.32
N ILE A 17 -1.16 6.60 2.26
CA ILE A 17 0.07 6.48 1.49
C ILE A 17 -0.11 7.26 0.18
N ASP A 18 0.59 8.38 0.02
CA ASP A 18 0.66 9.13 -1.24
C ASP A 18 1.98 8.81 -1.96
N LEU A 19 1.90 8.04 -3.05
CA LEU A 19 3.10 7.65 -3.79
C LEU A 19 3.78 8.83 -4.50
N LYS A 20 3.11 9.97 -4.70
CA LYS A 20 3.73 11.17 -5.27
C LYS A 20 4.52 11.97 -4.23
N LYS A 21 4.29 11.71 -2.95
CA LYS A 21 4.91 12.43 -1.82
C LYS A 21 5.39 11.43 -0.76
N PRO A 22 6.34 10.54 -1.11
CA PRO A 22 6.89 9.61 -0.14
C PRO A 22 7.66 10.35 0.96
N PRO A 23 7.58 9.89 2.22
CA PRO A 23 8.42 10.38 3.30
C PRO A 23 9.91 10.19 3.01
N ASN A 24 10.77 11.05 3.59
CA ASN A 24 12.21 10.98 3.38
C ASN A 24 12.82 9.62 3.75
N TRP A 25 12.32 8.95 4.80
CA TRP A 25 12.82 7.64 5.22
C TRP A 25 12.54 6.54 4.19
N ILE A 26 11.46 6.65 3.41
CA ILE A 26 11.18 5.76 2.28
C ILE A 26 12.22 6.00 1.18
N LEU A 27 12.51 7.26 0.88
CA LEU A 27 13.52 7.62 -0.12
C LEU A 27 14.91 7.10 0.31
N GLU A 28 15.27 7.28 1.59
CA GLU A 28 16.52 6.75 2.15
C GLU A 28 16.60 5.21 2.06
N HIS A 29 15.51 4.50 2.36
CA HIS A 29 15.45 3.04 2.24
C HIS A 29 15.79 2.56 0.82
N PHE A 30 15.34 3.29 -0.20
CA PHE A 30 15.64 2.98 -1.60
C PHE A 30 16.88 3.70 -2.15
N ASN A 31 17.78 4.20 -1.29
CA ASN A 31 18.98 4.94 -1.70
C ASN A 31 18.66 6.12 -2.66
N ASN A 32 17.57 6.85 -2.39
CA ASN A 32 17.01 7.93 -3.22
C ASN A 32 16.57 7.52 -4.62
N THR A 33 16.49 6.22 -4.90
CA THR A 33 16.01 5.68 -6.18
C THR A 33 14.58 5.17 -5.96
N TYR A 34 13.60 6.06 -6.09
CA TYR A 34 12.21 5.73 -5.75
C TYR A 34 11.54 4.85 -6.82
N PRO A 35 11.20 3.58 -6.53
CA PRO A 35 10.64 2.66 -7.51
C PRO A 35 9.12 2.82 -7.57
N GLU A 36 8.65 3.97 -8.09
CA GLU A 36 7.23 4.35 -8.05
C GLU A 36 6.31 3.31 -8.72
N GLU A 37 6.70 2.75 -9.86
CA GLU A 37 5.90 1.77 -10.60
C GLU A 37 5.77 0.44 -9.83
N ASP A 38 6.86 -0.05 -9.23
CA ASP A 38 6.83 -1.28 -8.43
C ASP A 38 6.01 -1.12 -7.14
N LEU A 39 6.07 0.07 -6.53
CA LEU A 39 5.25 0.43 -5.39
C LEU A 39 3.78 0.54 -5.77
N GLU A 40 3.45 1.20 -6.87
CA GLU A 40 2.07 1.29 -7.39
C GLU A 40 1.50 -0.10 -7.67
N PHE A 41 2.24 -0.96 -8.36
CA PHE A 41 1.83 -2.35 -8.60
C PHE A 41 1.54 -3.10 -7.29
N SER A 42 2.42 -2.94 -6.30
CA SER A 42 2.28 -3.63 -5.01
C SER A 42 1.10 -3.09 -4.19
N MET A 43 0.86 -1.77 -4.23
CA MET A 43 -0.29 -1.14 -3.59
C MET A 43 -1.60 -1.52 -4.29
N ASP A 44 -1.63 -1.61 -5.61
CA ASP A 44 -2.80 -2.07 -6.37
C ASP A 44 -3.10 -3.54 -6.06
N PHE A 45 -2.09 -4.39 -5.95
CA PHE A 45 -2.25 -5.77 -5.47
C PHE A 45 -2.83 -5.82 -4.05
N LEU A 46 -2.35 -4.97 -3.14
CA LEU A 46 -2.88 -4.88 -1.78
C LEU A 46 -4.33 -4.32 -1.73
N CYS A 47 -4.73 -3.50 -2.71
CA CYS A 47 -6.12 -3.09 -2.89
C CYS A 47 -7.01 -4.26 -3.31
N ILE A 48 -6.54 -5.11 -4.24
CA ILE A 48 -7.24 -6.33 -4.63
C ILE A 48 -7.40 -7.26 -3.42
N LEU A 49 -6.36 -7.36 -2.58
CA LEU A 49 -6.38 -8.07 -1.30
C LEU A 49 -7.14 -7.35 -0.17
N GLY A 50 -7.89 -6.28 -0.49
CA GLY A 50 -8.78 -5.59 0.44
C GLY A 50 -8.06 -5.08 1.69
N LYS A 51 -6.76 -4.84 1.59
CA LYS A 51 -5.96 -4.23 2.66
C LYS A 51 -5.94 -2.71 2.54
N PHE A 52 -6.11 -2.21 1.32
CA PHE A 52 -6.12 -0.77 1.02
C PHE A 52 -7.27 -0.43 0.09
N GLN A 53 -7.63 0.85 0.07
CA GLN A 53 -8.52 1.44 -0.93
C GLN A 53 -7.74 2.51 -1.72
N LYS A 54 -7.81 2.45 -3.06
CA LYS A 54 -7.23 3.46 -3.96
C LYS A 54 -8.25 4.54 -4.26
N TYR A 55 -7.82 5.80 -4.25
CA TYR A 55 -8.64 6.90 -4.76
C TYR A 55 -8.61 6.91 -6.31
N PRO A 56 -9.75 6.94 -7.01
CA PRO A 56 -9.86 6.65 -8.45
C PRO A 56 -8.99 7.51 -9.38
N GLU A 57 -8.61 8.71 -8.96
CA GLU A 57 -7.87 9.68 -9.78
C GLU A 57 -6.53 10.10 -9.15
N SER A 58 -6.06 9.36 -8.14
CA SER A 58 -4.80 9.68 -7.47
C SER A 58 -3.98 8.43 -7.18
N LYS A 59 -2.68 8.63 -6.89
CA LYS A 59 -1.79 7.57 -6.38
C LYS A 59 -1.80 7.52 -4.85
N VAL A 60 -2.95 7.82 -4.26
CA VAL A 60 -3.18 7.81 -2.83
C VAL A 60 -3.97 6.57 -2.45
N TYR A 61 -3.47 5.91 -1.41
CA TYR A 61 -3.99 4.65 -0.90
C TYR A 61 -4.29 4.80 0.59
N VAL A 62 -5.43 4.29 1.02
CA VAL A 62 -5.86 4.34 2.42
C VAL A 62 -5.87 2.93 2.97
N PRO A 63 -5.16 2.64 4.08
CA PRO A 63 -5.26 1.35 4.75
C PRO A 63 -6.70 1.13 5.22
N LEU A 64 -7.28 -0.01 4.85
CA LEU A 64 -8.58 -0.42 5.37
C LEU A 64 -8.37 -0.93 6.80
N LYS A 65 -8.72 -0.11 7.79
CA LYS A 65 -8.72 -0.53 9.20
C LYS A 65 -9.78 -1.62 9.35
N ASN A 66 -9.40 -2.79 9.85
CA ASN A 66 -10.30 -3.93 10.05
C ASN A 66 -11.55 -3.52 10.83
N THR A 67 -12.65 -3.23 10.15
CA THR A 67 -13.96 -2.99 10.74
C THR A 67 -14.68 -4.32 10.92
N ASN A 68 -14.16 -5.26 11.71
CA ASN A 68 -14.81 -6.55 12.06
C ASN A 68 -15.45 -7.34 10.90
N GLN A 69 -15.09 -7.05 9.65
CA GLN A 69 -15.61 -7.71 8.46
C GLN A 69 -14.41 -8.40 7.84
N ASN A 70 -14.33 -9.72 8.08
CA ASN A 70 -13.49 -10.61 7.30
C ASN A 70 -13.90 -10.43 5.84
N ILE A 71 -13.15 -9.64 5.08
CA ILE A 71 -13.25 -9.66 3.64
C ILE A 71 -12.52 -10.93 3.22
N ASP A 72 -13.30 -11.97 2.98
CA ASP A 72 -12.86 -13.26 2.48
C ASP A 72 -12.55 -13.08 0.97
N ILE A 73 -11.29 -12.77 0.66
CA ILE A 73 -10.84 -12.47 -0.70
C ILE A 73 -10.39 -13.73 -1.44
N PHE A 74 -10.41 -14.87 -0.75
CA PHE A 74 -10.16 -16.19 -1.31
C PHE A 74 -11.42 -16.93 -1.77
N GLY A 75 -12.45 -16.21 -2.22
CA GLY A 75 -13.54 -16.79 -3.03
C GLY A 75 -13.12 -17.16 -4.47
N LEU A 76 -11.84 -17.52 -4.68
CA LEU A 76 -11.25 -17.86 -5.97
C LEU A 76 -10.56 -19.23 -5.98
N LEU A 77 -10.77 -20.07 -4.96
CA LEU A 77 -10.45 -21.49 -5.02
C LEU A 77 -11.53 -22.31 -4.29
N ASP A 78 -12.38 -22.91 -5.13
CA ASP A 78 -13.51 -23.86 -4.94
C ASP A 78 -14.79 -23.41 -4.21
#